data_AF-A0AA36DZ29-F1
#
_entry.id   AF-A0AA36DZ29-F1
#
_cell.length_a   1.000
_cell.length_b   1.000
_cell.length_c   1.000
_cell.angle_alpha   90.00
_cell.angle_beta   90.00
_cell.angle_gamma   90.00
#
_symmetry.space_group_name_H-M   'P 1'
#
loop_
_entity.id
_entity.type
_entity.pdbx_description
1 polymer ?
#
loop_
_entity_poly.entity_id
_entity_poly.type
_entity_poly.pdbx_seq_one_letter_code
_entity_poly.pdbx_strand_id
1 'polypeptide(L)'
;MDVRRRPIKHQSHHRSVKSHTAGELLKPHNQPKASDALPLPLYLTNGLFFTMFFSVMYFLLHRWREKIRNSVPLHVVTLSELAALVSLVASVIYLLGFFGIDFVQSVIRPSPDSWEIEDDNSDQLMIDDDKPVKPCGQALVPHIMPTTDVAESVVEKKKPPPAIEHTSEEDEEIVKMVVAGSVPSYSLESKLGDSKRAAAVRREALQRITGKSLSGLPLEGFDYDSILGQCCEMPVGYIQIPVGIAGPLLLNGAEFSVPMATTEGCLVASTNRGCKAIYVSGGATCMLLRDGMTRAPVVRFGSAKRAAELKLFLEDPLNFDTLAVMFNKSSRFGRLQSIRCAIAGKESLHKVGTVGGGTQLASQAACLNLLGVKGASKDEPGSNARVLATIVAGSVLAGELSLMSAIAAGQLVKSHMKYNRSTRDMSKLASS
;
A
#
# COMPACT_ATOMS: atom_id res chain seq x y z
N MET A 1 -29.51 -18.00 74.45
CA MET A 1 -28.65 -18.28 75.62
C MET A 1 -27.32 -18.77 75.11
N ASP A 2 -26.22 -18.12 75.50
CA ASP A 2 -24.86 -18.56 75.21
C ASP A 2 -24.52 -19.90 75.89
N VAL A 3 -23.67 -20.70 75.24
CA VAL A 3 -22.58 -21.38 75.94
C VAL A 3 -21.30 -21.29 75.10
N ARG A 4 -20.40 -20.37 75.47
CA ARG A 4 -18.98 -20.43 75.07
C ARG A 4 -18.34 -21.65 75.71
N ARG A 5 -17.33 -22.25 75.06
CA ARG A 5 -16.16 -22.81 75.77
C ARG A 5 -14.87 -22.62 74.98
N ARG A 6 -13.75 -22.63 75.71
CA ARG A 6 -12.42 -22.09 75.31
C ARG A 6 -11.35 -23.19 75.24
N PRO A 7 -10.17 -22.92 74.65
CA PRO A 7 -9.20 -23.95 74.25
C PRO A 7 -8.22 -24.37 75.36
N ILE A 8 -7.45 -25.43 75.09
CA ILE A 8 -6.29 -25.88 75.89
C ILE A 8 -5.05 -26.04 74.96
N LYS A 9 -3.86 -25.89 75.54
CA LYS A 9 -2.55 -25.94 74.86
C LYS A 9 -1.90 -27.33 74.96
N HIS A 10 -0.95 -27.61 74.07
CA HIS A 10 0.37 -28.19 74.39
C HIS A 10 1.35 -27.66 73.31
N GLN A 11 2.56 -27.12 73.54
CA GLN A 11 3.68 -27.36 74.48
C GLN A 11 4.35 -28.74 74.38
N SER A 12 5.68 -28.91 74.27
CA SER A 12 6.82 -28.05 73.81
C SER A 12 8.15 -28.72 74.19
N HIS A 13 9.16 -28.84 73.31
CA HIS A 13 10.58 -29.15 73.61
C HIS A 13 11.43 -28.82 72.35
N HIS A 14 12.70 -28.41 72.36
CA HIS A 14 13.71 -28.08 73.39
C HIS A 14 14.53 -26.86 72.88
N ARG A 15 14.72 -25.75 73.64
CA ARG A 15 15.94 -25.38 74.40
C ARG A 15 17.28 -25.84 73.78
N SER A 16 18.33 -25.01 73.63
CA SER A 16 18.70 -23.70 74.24
C SER A 16 19.64 -22.93 73.24
N VAL A 17 20.42 -21.85 73.45
CA VAL A 17 21.08 -21.18 74.61
C VAL A 17 21.04 -19.62 74.42
N LYS A 18 21.89 -18.85 75.13
CA LYS A 18 22.12 -17.38 75.18
C LYS A 18 23.35 -16.99 74.30
N SER A 19 23.77 -15.74 74.05
CA SER A 19 23.85 -14.55 74.93
C SER A 19 23.95 -13.18 74.19
N HIS A 20 24.01 -12.08 74.95
CA HIS A 20 23.89 -10.67 74.52
C HIS A 20 25.22 -9.94 74.25
N THR A 21 25.09 -8.75 73.60
CA THR A 21 25.66 -7.42 73.96
C THR A 21 26.72 -6.81 73.01
N ALA A 22 26.69 -5.48 72.98
CA ALA A 22 27.66 -4.53 72.39
C ALA A 22 27.65 -4.46 70.86
N GLY A 23 27.80 -3.24 70.32
CA GLY A 23 27.67 -2.96 68.89
C GLY A 23 28.84 -2.14 68.35
N GLU A 24 28.79 -1.86 67.05
CA GLU A 24 29.68 -0.89 66.41
C GLU A 24 28.98 -0.18 65.23
N LEU A 25 29.44 1.03 64.90
CA LEU A 25 28.78 1.94 63.97
C LEU A 25 29.36 1.81 62.55
N LEU A 26 28.88 0.84 61.77
CA LEU A 26 29.27 0.68 60.37
C LEU A 26 28.51 1.65 59.45
N LYS A 27 29.26 2.58 58.85
CA LYS A 27 28.75 3.53 57.84
C LYS A 27 28.28 2.77 56.58
N PRO A 28 27.15 3.16 55.94
CA PRO A 28 26.82 2.67 54.62
C PRO A 28 27.90 3.11 53.61
N HIS A 29 28.36 2.18 52.78
CA HIS A 29 29.41 2.40 51.80
C HIS A 29 28.86 3.24 50.64
N ASN A 30 29.36 4.47 50.46
CA ASN A 30 29.09 5.21 49.23
C ASN A 30 29.68 4.44 48.05
N GLN A 31 28.82 4.03 47.11
CA GLN A 31 29.24 3.60 45.77
C GLN A 31 29.22 4.84 44.87
N PRO A 32 30.24 5.06 44.03
CA PRO A 32 30.28 6.22 43.15
C PRO A 32 29.14 6.15 42.13
N LYS A 33 28.31 7.19 42.07
CA LYS A 33 27.28 7.33 41.04
C LYS A 33 27.86 8.08 39.85
N ALA A 34 27.39 7.78 38.64
CA ALA A 34 27.81 8.47 37.42
C ALA A 34 27.46 9.98 37.40
N SER A 35 26.67 10.46 38.37
CA SER A 35 26.42 11.89 38.63
C SER A 35 27.68 12.69 38.92
N ASP A 36 28.72 12.06 39.47
CA ASP A 36 29.86 12.77 40.06
C ASP A 36 30.93 13.14 39.00
N ALA A 37 30.68 12.81 37.73
CA ALA A 37 31.62 12.99 36.62
C ALA A 37 31.63 14.40 36.00
N LEU A 38 30.63 15.25 36.26
CA LEU A 38 30.53 16.61 35.70
C LEU A 38 29.95 17.61 36.74
N PRO A 39 30.58 18.77 36.96
CA PRO A 39 30.17 19.74 37.99
C PRO A 39 29.01 20.65 37.53
N LEU A 40 28.03 20.11 36.77
CA LEU A 40 26.93 20.88 36.18
C LEU A 40 25.56 20.23 36.51
N PRO A 41 24.48 21.03 36.67
CA PRO A 41 23.16 20.49 36.97
C PRO A 41 22.68 19.49 35.91
N LEU A 42 22.29 18.28 36.33
CA LEU A 42 21.94 17.16 35.44
C LEU A 42 20.83 17.49 34.43
N TYR A 43 19.90 18.38 34.76
CA TYR A 43 18.87 18.86 33.83
C TYR A 43 19.47 19.65 32.65
N LEU A 44 20.50 20.47 32.91
CA LEU A 44 21.15 21.30 31.91
C LEU A 44 22.00 20.46 30.95
N THR A 45 22.75 19.48 31.47
CA THR A 45 23.54 18.56 30.63
C THR A 45 22.63 17.66 29.79
N ASN A 46 21.57 17.08 30.38
CA ASN A 46 20.60 16.29 29.63
C ASN A 46 19.89 17.11 28.54
N GLY A 47 19.44 18.33 28.84
CA GLY A 47 18.85 19.22 27.85
C GLY A 47 19.79 19.54 26.69
N LEU A 48 21.07 19.80 26.98
CA LEU A 48 22.11 20.07 25.97
C LEU A 48 22.39 18.85 25.09
N PHE A 49 22.61 17.66 25.68
CA PHE A 49 22.90 16.45 24.88
C PHE A 49 21.69 15.97 24.07
N PHE A 50 20.47 16.11 24.60
CA PHE A 50 19.24 15.75 23.89
C PHE A 50 18.99 16.71 22.71
N THR A 51 19.07 18.02 22.92
CA THR A 51 18.92 19.00 21.82
C THR A 51 20.03 18.89 20.78
N MET A 52 21.28 18.64 21.19
CA MET A 52 22.38 18.36 20.28
C MET A 52 22.12 17.10 19.45
N PHE A 53 21.71 15.99 20.07
CA PHE A 53 21.41 14.74 19.36
C PHE A 53 20.38 14.94 18.24
N PHE A 54 19.21 15.54 18.54
CA PHE A 54 18.17 15.74 17.53
C PHE A 54 18.55 16.76 16.45
N SER A 55 19.25 17.85 16.81
CA SER A 55 19.74 18.86 15.85
C SER A 55 20.76 18.26 14.87
N VAL A 56 21.74 17.52 15.38
CA VAL A 56 22.80 16.88 14.60
C VAL A 56 22.25 15.74 13.73
N MET A 57 21.33 14.92 14.27
CA MET A 57 20.63 13.89 13.51
C MET A 57 19.83 14.51 12.35
N TYR A 58 19.08 15.59 12.60
CA TYR A 58 18.31 16.29 11.56
C TYR A 58 19.22 16.87 10.46
N PHE A 59 20.34 17.49 10.83
CA PHE A 59 21.34 18.00 9.89
C PHE A 59 21.89 16.89 8.97
N LEU A 60 22.31 15.76 9.55
CA LEU A 60 22.83 14.61 8.80
C LEU A 60 21.77 14.03 7.84
N LEU A 61 20.54 13.84 8.31
CA LEU A 61 19.43 13.39 7.47
C LEU A 61 19.14 14.34 6.30
N HIS A 62 19.20 15.66 6.53
CA HIS A 62 19.00 16.65 5.46
C HIS A 62 20.14 16.62 4.43
N ARG A 63 21.39 16.57 4.88
CA ARG A 63 22.57 16.49 4.01
C ARG A 63 22.61 15.19 3.20
N TRP A 64 22.29 14.05 3.81
CA TRP A 64 22.22 12.77 3.11
C TRP A 64 21.07 12.73 2.08
N ARG A 65 19.91 13.30 2.41
CA ARG A 65 18.80 13.50 1.45
C ARG A 65 19.23 14.33 0.24
N GLU A 66 20.04 15.36 0.44
CA GLU A 66 20.59 16.17 -0.65
C GLU A 66 21.63 15.42 -1.49
N LYS A 67 22.54 14.65 -0.87
CA LYS A 67 23.49 13.80 -1.61
C LYS A 67 22.78 12.77 -2.48
N ILE A 68 21.75 12.11 -1.96
CA ILE A 68 20.92 11.16 -2.71
C ILE A 68 20.24 11.86 -3.91
N ARG A 69 19.61 13.03 -3.68
CA ARG A 69 18.98 13.83 -4.75
C ARG A 69 19.97 14.26 -5.83
N ASN A 70 21.21 14.58 -5.45
CA ASN A 70 22.24 15.09 -6.33
C ASN A 70 23.21 13.99 -6.85
N SER A 71 22.92 12.71 -6.58
CA SER A 71 23.76 11.55 -6.93
C SER A 71 25.23 11.62 -6.43
N VAL A 72 25.47 12.31 -5.32
CA VAL A 72 26.80 12.39 -4.69
C VAL A 72 27.05 11.13 -3.84
N PRO A 73 28.16 10.40 -4.03
CA PRO A 73 28.44 9.18 -3.27
C PRO A 73 28.56 9.45 -1.76
N LEU A 74 27.82 8.69 -0.95
CA LEU A 74 27.68 8.93 0.49
C LEU A 74 29.00 8.82 1.27
N HIS A 75 29.99 8.07 0.76
CA HIS A 75 31.30 7.93 1.38
C HIS A 75 32.17 9.21 1.30
N VAL A 76 31.82 10.18 0.46
CA VAL A 76 32.51 11.48 0.40
C VAL A 76 31.94 12.36 1.51
N VAL A 77 32.53 12.28 2.70
CA VAL A 77 32.12 13.01 3.92
C VAL A 77 32.83 14.35 4.01
N THR A 78 32.09 15.44 4.21
CA THR A 78 32.65 16.78 4.45
C THR A 78 33.10 16.96 5.90
N LEU A 79 34.01 17.88 6.18
CA LEU A 79 34.47 18.17 7.56
C LEU A 79 33.30 18.48 8.52
N SER A 80 32.26 19.19 8.04
CA SER A 80 31.04 19.46 8.79
C SER A 80 30.20 18.21 9.09
N GLU A 81 30.15 17.24 8.17
CA GLU A 81 29.45 15.97 8.39
C GLU A 81 30.26 15.03 9.29
N LEU A 82 31.59 15.06 9.20
CA LEU A 82 32.47 14.31 10.09
C LEU A 82 32.36 14.81 11.53
N ALA A 83 32.39 16.13 11.74
CA ALA A 83 32.13 16.75 13.04
C ALA A 83 30.74 16.37 13.57
N ALA A 84 29.70 16.46 12.74
CA ALA A 84 28.35 16.04 13.09
C ALA A 84 28.28 14.55 13.49
N LEU A 85 28.93 13.64 12.76
CA LEU A 85 28.98 12.22 13.11
C LEU A 85 29.67 11.97 14.46
N VAL A 86 30.77 12.69 14.75
CA VAL A 86 31.45 12.60 16.05
C VAL A 86 30.56 13.13 17.19
N SER A 87 29.89 14.28 17.02
CA SER A 87 28.92 14.81 17.99
C SER A 87 27.71 13.90 18.19
N LEU A 88 27.26 13.22 17.13
CA LEU A 88 26.18 12.23 17.21
C LEU A 88 26.62 11.02 18.04
N VAL A 89 27.80 10.45 17.77
CA VAL A 89 28.33 9.32 18.55
C VAL A 89 28.54 9.70 20.01
N ALA A 90 29.09 10.88 20.29
CA ALA A 90 29.28 11.38 21.65
C ALA A 90 27.95 11.55 22.41
N SER A 91 26.91 12.12 21.76
CA SER A 91 25.58 12.24 22.38
C SER A 91 24.87 10.90 22.55
N VAL A 92 25.04 9.94 21.63
CA VAL A 92 24.52 8.56 21.79
C VAL A 92 25.19 7.84 22.96
N ILE A 93 26.51 7.94 23.12
CA ILE A 93 27.23 7.35 24.25
C ILE A 93 26.76 7.96 25.57
N TYR A 94 26.58 9.29 25.63
CA TYR A 94 26.03 9.97 26.82
C TYR A 94 24.60 9.52 27.14
N LEU A 95 23.70 9.50 26.15
CA LEU A 95 22.30 9.11 26.35
C LEU A 95 22.17 7.62 26.74
N LEU A 96 22.96 6.73 26.15
CA LEU A 96 23.01 5.31 26.55
C LEU A 96 23.61 5.13 27.95
N GLY A 97 24.65 5.88 28.30
CA GLY A 97 25.25 5.87 29.63
C GLY A 97 24.30 6.41 30.72
N PHE A 98 23.44 7.37 30.39
CA PHE A 98 22.48 7.95 31.33
C PHE A 98 21.20 7.11 31.45
N PHE A 99 20.50 6.83 30.35
CA PHE A 99 19.22 6.10 30.36
C PHE A 99 19.37 4.57 30.44
N GLY A 100 20.50 4.02 30.01
CA GLY A 100 20.71 2.57 29.97
C GLY A 100 20.87 1.92 31.34
N ILE A 101 21.37 2.66 32.35
CA ILE A 101 21.62 2.10 33.69
C ILE A 101 20.31 1.81 34.42
N ASP A 102 19.35 2.74 34.42
CA ASP A 102 18.03 2.52 35.02
C ASP A 102 17.24 1.41 34.30
N PHE A 103 17.32 1.37 32.96
CA PHE A 103 16.71 0.31 32.17
C PHE A 103 17.27 -1.07 32.56
N VAL A 104 18.59 -1.22 32.64
CA VAL A 104 19.25 -2.47 33.03
C VAL A 104 18.98 -2.84 34.50
N GLN A 105 18.90 -1.88 35.43
CA GLN A 105 18.54 -2.17 36.82
C GLN A 105 17.09 -2.66 36.96
N SER A 106 16.14 -2.10 36.22
CA SER A 106 14.73 -2.55 36.26
C SER A 106 14.52 -3.97 35.75
N VAL A 107 15.38 -4.45 34.83
CA VAL A 107 15.33 -5.82 34.28
C VAL A 107 16.02 -6.85 35.21
N ILE A 108 16.96 -6.42 36.06
CA ILE A 108 17.80 -7.33 36.88
C ILE A 108 17.25 -7.57 38.30
N ARG A 109 16.25 -6.80 38.77
CA ARG A 109 15.64 -6.98 40.10
C ARG A 109 14.10 -7.09 40.10
N PRO A 110 13.54 -8.28 39.86
CA PRO A 110 12.22 -8.61 40.38
C PRO A 110 12.33 -8.89 41.90
N SER A 111 11.72 -8.05 42.73
CA SER A 111 11.44 -8.41 44.13
C SER A 111 10.04 -9.01 44.22
N PRO A 112 9.84 -10.14 44.92
CA PRO A 112 8.52 -10.50 45.42
C PRO A 112 8.09 -9.53 46.54
N ASP A 113 6.84 -9.70 46.96
CA ASP A 113 6.15 -9.04 48.10
C ASP A 113 5.77 -7.56 47.91
N SER A 114 4.59 -7.35 47.30
CA SER A 114 3.70 -6.18 47.49
C SER A 114 2.33 -6.44 46.83
N TRP A 115 1.59 -7.40 47.37
CA TRP A 115 0.18 -7.72 47.00
C TRP A 115 -0.73 -7.66 48.24
N GLU A 116 -0.61 -6.59 49.03
CA GLU A 116 -1.62 -6.28 50.05
C GLU A 116 -2.68 -5.36 49.43
N ILE A 117 -3.93 -5.84 49.46
CA ILE A 117 -5.12 -5.14 48.98
C ILE A 117 -5.83 -4.60 50.20
N GLU A 118 -6.01 -3.28 50.28
CA GLU A 118 -6.97 -2.66 51.18
C GLU A 118 -8.09 -2.02 50.36
N ASP A 119 -9.20 -2.76 50.19
CA ASP A 119 -10.51 -2.18 49.93
C ASP A 119 -11.05 -1.64 51.26
N ASP A 120 -11.34 -0.33 51.37
CA ASP A 120 -12.71 0.09 51.68
C ASP A 120 -13.01 1.57 51.36
N ASN A 121 -14.26 1.80 50.97
CA ASN A 121 -15.06 3.04 51.00
C ASN A 121 -14.39 4.44 51.03
N SER A 122 -14.58 5.17 49.92
CA SER A 122 -15.23 6.49 50.00
C SER A 122 -16.01 6.80 48.72
N ASP A 123 -17.33 6.61 48.80
CA ASP A 123 -18.29 7.01 47.77
C ASP A 123 -18.40 8.55 47.65
N GLN A 124 -19.14 9.00 46.62
CA GLN A 124 -19.78 10.33 46.55
C GLN A 124 -18.91 11.57 46.19
N LEU A 125 -18.57 11.72 44.90
CA LEU A 125 -18.76 13.03 44.25
C LEU A 125 -19.29 12.91 42.82
N MET A 126 -20.35 13.68 42.56
CA MET A 126 -21.24 13.73 41.39
C MET A 126 -20.48 13.78 40.03
N ILE A 127 -20.83 12.95 39.03
CA ILE A 127 -22.00 13.10 38.12
C ILE A 127 -22.00 14.49 37.43
N ASP A 128 -21.55 14.53 36.16
CA ASP A 128 -22.37 15.04 35.03
C ASP A 128 -21.78 14.63 33.66
N ASP A 129 -22.56 14.89 32.60
CA ASP A 129 -22.21 15.00 31.17
C ASP A 129 -21.81 13.73 30.39
N ASP A 130 -22.70 12.73 30.41
CA ASP A 130 -22.75 11.67 29.39
C ASP A 130 -23.58 12.14 28.17
N LYS A 131 -22.93 12.40 27.02
CA LYS A 131 -23.60 12.83 25.77
C LYS A 131 -23.03 12.10 24.53
N PRO A 132 -23.87 11.41 23.73
CA PRO A 132 -23.40 10.61 22.61
C PRO A 132 -22.97 11.46 21.39
N VAL A 133 -21.73 11.25 20.93
CA VAL A 133 -21.20 11.86 19.70
C VAL A 133 -21.94 11.31 18.49
N LYS A 134 -22.75 12.16 17.84
CA LYS A 134 -23.41 11.86 16.56
C LYS A 134 -22.38 11.67 15.44
N PRO A 135 -22.63 10.79 14.44
CA PRO A 135 -21.73 10.63 13.30
C PRO A 135 -21.63 11.93 12.50
N CYS A 136 -20.41 12.37 12.21
CA CYS A 136 -20.18 13.56 11.39
C CYS A 136 -20.70 13.36 9.97
N GLY A 137 -21.59 14.25 9.53
CA GLY A 137 -22.08 14.32 8.15
C GLY A 137 -21.06 14.93 7.19
N GLN A 138 -21.48 15.14 5.94
CA GLN A 138 -20.65 15.63 4.85
C GLN A 138 -20.03 17.01 5.16
N ALA A 139 -18.69 17.09 5.10
CA ALA A 139 -17.98 18.36 5.00
C ALA A 139 -18.00 18.84 3.54
N LEU A 140 -18.97 19.68 3.19
CA LEU A 140 -18.91 20.50 1.98
C LEU A 140 -17.83 21.57 2.17
N VAL A 141 -16.73 21.49 1.42
CA VAL A 141 -15.67 22.50 1.41
C VAL A 141 -15.88 23.47 0.25
N PRO A 142 -16.12 24.77 0.49
CA PRO A 142 -16.14 25.76 -0.58
C PRO A 142 -14.72 26.00 -1.09
N HIS A 143 -14.41 25.53 -2.30
CA HIS A 143 -13.14 25.85 -2.95
C HIS A 143 -13.14 27.30 -3.47
N ILE A 144 -12.73 28.23 -2.62
CA ILE A 144 -12.25 29.54 -3.05
C ILE A 144 -10.93 29.30 -3.82
N MET A 145 -10.93 29.54 -5.13
CA MET A 145 -9.71 29.48 -5.94
C MET A 145 -8.96 30.81 -5.88
N PRO A 146 -7.63 30.81 -5.68
CA PRO A 146 -6.82 32.01 -5.83
C PRO A 146 -6.70 32.37 -7.32
N THR A 147 -7.15 33.56 -7.69
CA THR A 147 -6.87 34.14 -9.00
C THR A 147 -5.37 34.33 -9.16
N THR A 148 -4.77 33.65 -10.13
CA THR A 148 -3.39 33.86 -10.57
C THR A 148 -3.43 34.18 -12.06
N ASP A 149 -3.00 35.39 -12.42
CA ASP A 149 -3.03 35.87 -13.79
C ASP A 149 -2.03 35.10 -14.65
N VAL A 150 -2.53 34.16 -15.46
CA VAL A 150 -1.75 33.49 -16.51
C VAL A 150 -2.01 34.25 -17.81
N ALA A 151 -0.95 34.81 -18.39
CA ALA A 151 -1.03 35.66 -19.57
C ALA A 151 -1.74 34.99 -20.75
N GLU A 152 -2.55 35.76 -21.48
CA GLU A 152 -3.29 35.28 -22.65
C GLU A 152 -2.36 34.81 -23.77
N SER A 153 -2.13 33.50 -23.86
CA SER A 153 -1.74 32.90 -25.13
C SER A 153 -2.92 32.99 -26.10
N VAL A 154 -2.77 33.73 -27.19
CA VAL A 154 -3.84 33.93 -28.19
C VAL A 154 -4.16 32.60 -28.89
N VAL A 155 -5.10 31.85 -28.33
CA VAL A 155 -5.67 30.66 -28.98
C VAL A 155 -6.59 31.13 -30.10
N GLU A 156 -6.12 30.96 -31.33
CA GLU A 156 -6.89 31.17 -32.55
C GLU A 156 -8.26 30.50 -32.44
N LYS A 157 -9.34 31.30 -32.52
CA LYS A 157 -10.73 30.82 -32.41
C LYS A 157 -11.13 30.02 -33.66
N LYS A 158 -10.64 28.79 -33.77
CA LYS A 158 -11.23 27.80 -34.68
C LYS A 158 -12.71 27.66 -34.35
N LYS A 159 -13.53 27.65 -35.41
CA LYS A 159 -14.97 27.38 -35.29
C LYS A 159 -15.20 26.08 -34.52
N PRO A 160 -16.34 25.91 -33.83
CA PRO A 160 -16.71 24.60 -33.30
C PRO A 160 -16.58 23.56 -34.42
N PRO A 161 -16.04 22.36 -34.13
CA PRO A 161 -15.97 21.29 -35.12
C PRO A 161 -17.39 21.02 -35.66
N PRO A 162 -17.53 20.62 -36.94
CA PRO A 162 -18.84 20.31 -37.49
C PRO A 162 -19.54 19.27 -36.62
N ALA A 163 -20.84 19.45 -36.42
CA ALA A 163 -21.68 18.45 -35.76
C ALA A 163 -21.53 17.11 -36.50
N ILE A 164 -21.47 16.02 -35.74
CA ILE A 164 -21.34 14.68 -36.30
C ILE A 164 -22.59 14.39 -37.14
N GLU A 165 -22.39 13.86 -38.34
CA GLU A 165 -23.49 13.54 -39.25
C GLU A 165 -24.42 12.49 -38.62
N HIS A 166 -25.72 12.76 -38.67
CA HIS A 166 -26.81 11.88 -38.21
C HIS A 166 -26.84 11.54 -36.70
N THR A 167 -27.00 12.55 -35.83
CA THR A 167 -27.97 12.37 -34.72
C THR A 167 -29.39 12.38 -35.30
N SER A 168 -30.26 11.50 -34.81
CA SER A 168 -31.69 11.57 -35.15
C SER A 168 -32.38 12.71 -34.37
N GLU A 169 -33.55 13.16 -34.82
CA GLU A 169 -34.35 14.14 -34.07
C GLU A 169 -34.73 13.59 -32.67
N GLU A 170 -34.96 12.28 -32.57
CA GLU A 170 -35.12 11.55 -31.30
C GLU A 170 -33.89 11.71 -30.39
N ASP A 171 -32.68 11.47 -30.92
CA ASP A 171 -31.44 11.55 -30.13
C ASP A 171 -31.19 12.97 -29.62
N GLU A 172 -31.52 13.98 -30.42
CA GLU A 172 -31.47 15.38 -30.00
C GLU A 172 -32.46 15.71 -28.87
N GLU A 173 -33.65 15.09 -28.85
CA GLU A 173 -34.58 15.22 -27.73
C GLU A 173 -34.07 14.46 -26.48
N ILE A 174 -33.60 13.22 -26.64
CA ILE A 174 -33.07 12.41 -25.55
C ILE A 174 -31.85 13.09 -24.92
N VAL A 175 -30.93 13.64 -25.72
CA VAL A 175 -29.80 14.44 -25.21
C VAL A 175 -30.31 15.63 -24.39
N LYS A 176 -31.31 16.39 -24.86
CA LYS A 176 -31.89 17.51 -24.09
C LYS A 176 -32.49 17.03 -22.76
N MET A 177 -33.21 15.90 -22.75
CA MET A 177 -33.76 15.29 -21.54
C MET A 177 -32.69 14.81 -20.55
N VAL A 178 -31.54 14.33 -21.02
CA VAL A 178 -30.39 13.96 -20.16
C VAL A 178 -29.70 15.20 -19.61
N VAL A 179 -29.49 16.24 -20.43
CA VAL A 179 -28.91 17.53 -20.00
C VAL A 179 -29.80 18.23 -18.97
N ALA A 180 -31.12 18.16 -19.13
CA ALA A 180 -32.10 18.67 -18.16
C ALA A 180 -32.29 17.80 -16.91
N GLY A 181 -31.60 16.64 -16.81
CA GLY A 181 -31.72 15.70 -15.69
C GLY A 181 -33.01 14.88 -15.65
N SER A 182 -33.93 15.06 -16.61
CA SER A 182 -35.20 14.33 -16.70
C SER A 182 -35.02 12.83 -17.03
N VAL A 183 -33.94 12.48 -17.73
CA VAL A 183 -33.55 11.09 -18.01
C VAL A 183 -32.19 10.79 -17.34
N PRO A 184 -32.14 9.87 -16.36
CA PRO A 184 -30.88 9.48 -15.74
C PRO A 184 -29.94 8.78 -16.74
N SER A 185 -28.72 9.29 -16.87
CA SER A 185 -27.70 8.80 -17.82
C SER A 185 -27.41 7.29 -17.73
N TYR A 186 -27.49 6.70 -16.52
CA TYR A 186 -27.28 5.26 -16.32
C TYR A 186 -28.42 4.36 -16.87
N SER A 187 -29.54 4.95 -17.29
CA SER A 187 -30.72 4.21 -17.78
C SER A 187 -30.80 4.12 -19.32
N LEU A 188 -29.85 4.74 -20.04
CA LEU A 188 -29.92 4.88 -21.50
C LEU A 188 -29.86 3.53 -22.23
N GLU A 189 -28.97 2.61 -21.82
CA GLU A 189 -28.88 1.26 -22.40
C GLU A 189 -30.22 0.52 -22.28
N SER A 190 -30.83 0.55 -21.09
CA SER A 190 -32.13 -0.09 -20.83
C SER A 190 -33.34 0.58 -21.51
N LYS A 191 -33.22 1.87 -21.90
CA LYS A 191 -34.30 2.63 -22.55
C LYS A 191 -34.21 2.60 -24.07
N LEU A 192 -33.00 2.56 -24.62
CA LEU A 192 -32.76 2.65 -26.07
C LEU A 192 -32.58 1.28 -26.72
N GLY A 193 -32.26 0.23 -25.94
CA GLY A 193 -32.04 -1.14 -26.45
C GLY A 193 -30.74 -1.31 -27.26
N ASP A 194 -29.96 -0.24 -27.41
CA ASP A 194 -28.69 -0.19 -28.14
C ASP A 194 -27.63 0.49 -27.25
N SER A 195 -26.64 -0.28 -26.83
CA SER A 195 -25.55 0.17 -25.95
C SER A 195 -24.60 1.18 -26.62
N LYS A 196 -24.48 1.14 -27.95
CA LYS A 196 -23.68 2.08 -28.74
C LYS A 196 -24.41 3.42 -28.87
N ARG A 197 -25.71 3.41 -29.20
CA ARG A 197 -26.59 4.60 -29.21
C ARG A 197 -26.64 5.26 -27.84
N ALA A 198 -26.75 4.46 -26.76
CA ALA A 198 -26.66 4.96 -25.39
C ALA A 198 -25.32 5.64 -25.08
N ALA A 199 -24.19 5.07 -25.51
CA ALA A 199 -22.88 5.69 -25.37
C ALA A 199 -22.74 6.99 -26.19
N ALA A 200 -23.32 7.06 -27.40
CA ALA A 200 -23.34 8.25 -28.25
C ALA A 200 -24.14 9.41 -27.61
N VAL A 201 -25.39 9.13 -27.21
CA VAL A 201 -26.28 10.08 -26.53
C VAL A 201 -25.64 10.59 -25.22
N ARG A 202 -25.07 9.68 -24.42
CA ARG A 202 -24.37 10.05 -23.18
C ARG A 202 -23.18 10.95 -23.42
N ARG A 203 -22.34 10.60 -24.41
CA ARG A 203 -21.17 11.38 -24.79
C ARG A 203 -21.58 12.80 -25.18
N GLU A 204 -22.60 12.96 -26.01
CA GLU A 204 -23.04 14.28 -26.47
C GLU A 204 -23.68 15.11 -25.35
N ALA A 205 -24.51 14.50 -24.50
CA ALA A 205 -25.02 15.16 -23.29
C ALA A 205 -23.87 15.63 -22.37
N LEU A 206 -22.81 14.82 -22.22
CA LEU A 206 -21.63 15.17 -21.43
C LEU A 206 -20.82 16.33 -22.05
N GLN A 207 -20.70 16.39 -23.39
CA GLN A 207 -20.09 17.54 -24.07
C GLN A 207 -20.88 18.83 -23.80
N ARG A 208 -22.22 18.78 -23.87
CA ARG A 208 -23.11 19.92 -23.61
C ARG A 208 -23.09 20.37 -22.15
N ILE A 209 -23.11 19.44 -21.18
CA ILE A 209 -23.05 19.75 -19.74
C ILE A 209 -21.70 20.38 -19.34
N THR A 210 -20.59 19.93 -19.93
CA THR A 210 -19.24 20.36 -19.52
C THR A 210 -18.66 21.50 -20.34
N GLY A 211 -19.23 21.80 -21.51
CA GLY A 211 -18.66 22.73 -22.48
C GLY A 211 -17.33 22.24 -23.09
N LYS A 212 -16.97 20.96 -22.92
CA LYS A 212 -15.68 20.38 -23.34
C LYS A 212 -15.91 19.28 -24.37
N SER A 213 -15.13 19.32 -25.45
CA SER A 213 -15.20 18.27 -26.46
C SER A 213 -14.46 17.00 -26.04
N LEU A 214 -15.03 15.86 -26.45
CA LEU A 214 -14.44 14.52 -26.38
C LEU A 214 -13.88 14.09 -27.74
N SER A 215 -13.68 15.02 -28.68
CA SER A 215 -12.98 14.79 -29.94
C SER A 215 -11.60 14.17 -29.69
N GLY A 216 -11.32 13.03 -30.34
CA GLY A 216 -10.11 12.23 -30.10
C GLY A 216 -10.32 11.00 -29.21
N LEU A 217 -11.45 10.87 -28.51
CA LEU A 217 -11.89 9.61 -27.90
C LEU A 217 -12.74 8.82 -28.92
N PRO A 218 -12.32 7.63 -29.40
CA PRO A 218 -13.12 6.79 -30.28
C PRO A 218 -14.47 6.37 -29.71
N LEU A 219 -15.41 6.09 -30.61
CA LEU A 219 -16.75 5.51 -30.34
C LEU A 219 -17.04 4.36 -31.32
N GLU A 220 -16.60 4.47 -32.57
CA GLU A 220 -16.74 3.41 -33.57
C GLU A 220 -15.77 2.23 -33.39
N GLY A 221 -16.18 1.04 -33.84
CA GLY A 221 -15.35 -0.16 -33.85
C GLY A 221 -15.21 -0.88 -32.50
N PHE A 222 -16.15 -0.68 -31.56
CA PHE A 222 -16.16 -1.34 -30.26
C PHE A 222 -17.51 -2.02 -29.98
N ASP A 223 -17.47 -3.20 -29.37
CA ASP A 223 -18.63 -3.97 -28.93
C ASP A 223 -19.06 -3.51 -27.53
N TYR A 224 -20.07 -2.63 -27.48
CA TYR A 224 -20.59 -2.08 -26.23
C TYR A 224 -21.43 -3.07 -25.42
N ASP A 225 -21.98 -4.11 -26.03
CA ASP A 225 -22.75 -5.14 -25.32
C ASP A 225 -21.83 -6.06 -24.53
N SER A 226 -20.60 -6.30 -25.03
CA SER A 226 -19.57 -7.10 -24.33
C SER A 226 -19.11 -6.53 -22.98
N ILE A 227 -19.32 -5.24 -22.72
CA ILE A 227 -18.97 -4.59 -21.44
C ILE A 227 -20.16 -4.40 -20.49
N LEU A 228 -21.39 -4.45 -20.99
CA LEU A 228 -22.59 -4.08 -20.26
C LEU A 228 -22.82 -5.02 -19.06
N GLY A 229 -22.92 -4.44 -17.86
CA GLY A 229 -23.11 -5.20 -16.61
C GLY A 229 -21.93 -6.09 -16.21
N GLN A 230 -20.77 -5.99 -16.86
CA GLN A 230 -19.60 -6.85 -16.61
C GLN A 230 -18.26 -6.11 -16.46
N CYS A 231 -18.02 -5.08 -17.27
CA CYS A 231 -16.69 -4.47 -17.37
C CYS A 231 -16.66 -2.94 -17.20
N CYS A 232 -17.72 -2.21 -17.55
CA CYS A 232 -17.78 -0.76 -17.40
C CYS A 232 -19.22 -0.25 -17.46
N GLU A 233 -19.60 0.60 -16.51
CA GLU A 233 -20.86 1.33 -16.48
C GLU A 233 -20.73 2.69 -17.20
N MET A 234 -21.83 3.18 -17.77
CA MET A 234 -21.93 4.52 -18.39
C MET A 234 -20.85 4.88 -19.45
N PRO A 235 -20.54 4.01 -20.43
CA PRO A 235 -19.53 4.29 -21.45
C PRO A 235 -19.84 5.54 -22.31
N VAL A 236 -18.78 6.22 -22.77
CA VAL A 236 -18.82 7.40 -23.68
C VAL A 236 -17.86 7.29 -24.88
N GLY A 237 -17.22 6.13 -25.01
CA GLY A 237 -16.08 5.86 -25.89
C GLY A 237 -15.16 4.82 -25.27
N TYR A 238 -14.00 4.59 -25.89
CA TYR A 238 -12.96 3.69 -25.39
C TYR A 238 -11.56 4.25 -25.67
N ILE A 239 -10.53 3.80 -24.93
CA ILE A 239 -9.15 4.24 -25.11
C ILE A 239 -8.37 3.18 -25.92
N GLN A 240 -7.70 3.62 -26.98
CA GLN A 240 -6.75 2.80 -27.73
C GLN A 240 -5.37 2.88 -27.07
N ILE A 241 -4.80 1.73 -26.70
CA ILE A 241 -3.44 1.62 -26.12
C ILE A 241 -2.57 0.82 -27.11
N PRO A 242 -1.38 1.32 -27.52
CA PRO A 242 -0.49 0.57 -28.39
C PRO A 242 -0.06 -0.76 -27.75
N VAL A 243 -0.07 -1.84 -28.53
CA VAL A 243 0.40 -3.17 -28.11
C VAL A 243 1.64 -3.53 -28.92
N GLY A 244 2.76 -3.74 -28.23
CA GLY A 244 3.98 -4.31 -28.81
C GLY A 244 4.19 -5.76 -28.37
N ILE A 245 5.11 -6.47 -29.03
CA ILE A 245 5.54 -7.82 -28.65
C ILE A 245 7.00 -7.78 -28.17
N ALA A 246 7.30 -8.51 -27.09
CA ALA A 246 8.66 -8.82 -26.65
C ALA A 246 8.87 -10.35 -26.63
N GLY A 247 9.94 -10.85 -27.27
CA GLY A 247 10.25 -12.27 -27.30
C GLY A 247 11.22 -12.71 -28.40
N PRO A 248 11.45 -14.03 -28.56
CA PRO A 248 10.94 -15.08 -27.71
C PRO A 248 11.52 -15.04 -26.29
N LEU A 249 10.66 -15.17 -25.28
CA LEU A 249 11.03 -15.43 -23.89
C LEU A 249 11.08 -16.95 -23.70
N LEU A 250 12.28 -17.52 -23.60
CA LEU A 250 12.46 -18.94 -23.28
C LEU A 250 12.35 -19.15 -21.76
N LEU A 251 11.27 -19.78 -21.31
CA LEU A 251 10.90 -19.95 -19.91
C LEU A 251 10.38 -21.37 -19.66
N ASN A 252 10.94 -22.07 -18.66
CA ASN A 252 10.56 -23.46 -18.32
C ASN A 252 10.61 -24.44 -19.52
N GLY A 253 11.49 -24.18 -20.50
CA GLY A 253 11.62 -24.99 -21.73
C GLY A 253 10.61 -24.65 -22.85
N ALA A 254 9.74 -23.65 -22.67
CA ALA A 254 8.80 -23.17 -23.68
C ALA A 254 9.12 -21.73 -24.12
N GLU A 255 8.79 -21.38 -25.37
CA GLU A 255 8.98 -20.02 -25.90
C GLU A 255 7.67 -19.22 -25.90
N PHE A 256 7.73 -17.98 -25.42
CA PHE A 256 6.58 -17.07 -25.36
C PHE A 256 6.84 -15.77 -26.11
N SER A 257 5.87 -15.34 -26.93
CA SER A 257 5.80 -13.99 -27.51
C SER A 257 4.91 -13.13 -26.63
N VAL A 258 5.49 -12.24 -25.82
CA VAL A 258 4.79 -11.52 -24.76
C VAL A 258 4.13 -10.25 -25.29
N PRO A 259 2.79 -10.14 -25.30
CA PRO A 259 2.10 -8.90 -25.65
C PRO A 259 2.19 -7.88 -24.51
N MET A 260 2.55 -6.65 -24.84
CA MET A 260 2.74 -5.54 -23.90
C MET A 260 1.96 -4.32 -24.38
N ALA A 261 0.85 -4.01 -23.71
CA ALA A 261 0.08 -2.79 -23.92
C ALA A 261 0.73 -1.63 -23.14
N THR A 262 1.25 -0.61 -23.82
CA THR A 262 1.90 0.54 -23.18
C THR A 262 1.96 1.78 -24.08
N THR A 263 2.02 2.96 -23.45
CA THR A 263 2.37 4.23 -24.09
C THR A 263 3.82 4.67 -23.80
N GLU A 264 4.57 3.92 -22.98
CA GLU A 264 5.94 4.26 -22.62
C GLU A 264 6.95 3.86 -23.70
N GLY A 265 7.66 4.84 -24.25
CA GLY A 265 8.78 4.60 -25.15
C GLY A 265 9.96 3.91 -24.46
N CYS A 266 10.71 3.10 -25.19
CA CYS A 266 11.71 2.13 -24.71
C CYS A 266 11.16 0.84 -24.07
N LEU A 267 10.01 0.83 -23.39
CA LEU A 267 9.63 -0.28 -22.50
C LEU A 267 9.66 -1.65 -23.20
N VAL A 268 8.88 -1.83 -24.27
CA VAL A 268 8.82 -3.10 -25.02
C VAL A 268 10.18 -3.49 -25.61
N ALA A 269 10.94 -2.51 -26.13
CA ALA A 269 12.27 -2.76 -26.69
C ALA A 269 13.31 -3.17 -25.63
N SER A 270 13.17 -2.63 -24.40
CA SER A 270 14.00 -3.00 -23.26
C SER A 270 13.68 -4.43 -22.79
N THR A 271 12.40 -4.75 -22.57
CA THR A 271 11.98 -6.13 -22.25
C THR A 271 12.41 -7.11 -23.34
N ASN A 272 12.31 -6.74 -24.62
CA ASN A 272 12.76 -7.58 -25.74
C ASN A 272 14.30 -7.83 -25.73
N ARG A 273 15.12 -6.82 -25.38
CA ARG A 273 16.56 -6.98 -25.13
C ARG A 273 16.80 -7.95 -23.96
N GLY A 274 15.99 -7.87 -22.91
CA GLY A 274 15.98 -8.80 -21.79
C GLY A 274 15.66 -10.24 -22.18
N CYS A 275 14.57 -10.44 -22.94
CA CYS A 275 14.19 -11.76 -23.47
C CYS A 275 15.34 -12.36 -24.29
N LYS A 276 15.99 -11.55 -25.14
CA LYS A 276 17.14 -12.02 -25.92
C LYS A 276 18.34 -12.42 -25.04
N ALA A 277 18.62 -11.68 -23.97
CA ALA A 277 19.68 -12.02 -23.01
C ALA A 277 19.37 -13.33 -22.25
N ILE A 278 18.13 -13.53 -21.80
CA ILE A 278 17.66 -14.80 -21.20
C ILE A 278 17.82 -15.94 -22.21
N TYR A 279 17.36 -15.76 -23.45
CA TYR A 279 17.39 -16.78 -24.49
C TYR A 279 18.80 -17.29 -24.79
N VAL A 280 19.77 -16.39 -25.01
CA VAL A 280 21.17 -16.79 -25.30
C VAL A 280 21.91 -17.36 -24.08
N SER A 281 21.33 -17.24 -22.88
CA SER A 281 21.83 -17.83 -21.64
C SER A 281 21.27 -19.23 -21.37
N GLY A 282 20.47 -19.80 -22.29
CA GLY A 282 19.81 -21.11 -22.12
C GLY A 282 18.37 -21.03 -21.59
N GLY A 283 17.80 -19.84 -21.44
CA GLY A 283 16.45 -19.63 -20.92
C GLY A 283 16.41 -19.32 -19.42
N ALA A 284 15.19 -19.18 -18.89
CA ALA A 284 14.93 -18.97 -17.46
C ALA A 284 14.03 -20.07 -16.88
N THR A 285 14.14 -20.27 -15.56
CA THR A 285 13.26 -21.16 -14.80
C THR A 285 12.46 -20.36 -13.79
N CYS A 286 11.15 -20.57 -13.74
CA CYS A 286 10.22 -19.93 -12.80
C CYS A 286 9.31 -20.99 -12.16
N MET A 287 9.32 -21.04 -10.83
CA MET A 287 8.47 -21.93 -10.04
C MET A 287 7.42 -21.12 -9.26
N LEU A 288 6.18 -21.58 -9.26
CA LEU A 288 5.11 -20.98 -8.46
C LEU A 288 5.21 -21.49 -7.01
N LEU A 289 5.48 -20.58 -6.07
CA LEU A 289 5.64 -20.93 -4.65
C LEU A 289 4.31 -21.04 -3.88
N ARG A 290 3.28 -20.30 -4.30
CA ARG A 290 1.93 -20.30 -3.69
C ARG A 290 0.90 -19.76 -4.68
N ASP A 291 -0.29 -20.35 -4.66
CA ASP A 291 -1.51 -19.82 -5.27
C ASP A 291 -2.51 -19.43 -4.15
N GLY A 292 -3.44 -18.52 -4.45
CA GLY A 292 -4.48 -18.09 -3.52
C GLY A 292 -4.75 -16.59 -3.51
N MET A 293 -5.95 -16.19 -3.95
CA MET A 293 -6.45 -14.82 -3.83
C MET A 293 -6.80 -14.48 -2.37
N THR A 294 -6.43 -13.29 -1.90
CA THR A 294 -6.78 -12.80 -0.55
C THR A 294 -7.86 -11.72 -0.58
N ARG A 295 -8.69 -11.70 0.46
CA ARG A 295 -9.65 -10.63 0.78
C ARG A 295 -9.52 -10.31 2.26
N ALA A 296 -9.28 -9.05 2.60
CA ALA A 296 -9.12 -8.58 3.98
C ALA A 296 -10.33 -7.70 4.37
N PRO A 297 -11.39 -8.27 4.97
CA PRO A 297 -12.47 -7.48 5.55
C PRO A 297 -11.97 -6.77 6.82
N VAL A 298 -12.44 -5.54 7.04
CA VAL A 298 -12.21 -4.80 8.29
C VAL A 298 -13.47 -4.86 9.13
N VAL A 299 -13.35 -5.34 10.37
CA VAL A 299 -14.43 -5.43 11.36
C VAL A 299 -14.11 -4.54 12.56
N ARG A 300 -15.15 -3.95 13.16
CA ARG A 300 -15.04 -3.07 14.34
C ARG A 300 -15.81 -3.69 15.51
N PHE A 301 -15.24 -3.58 16.70
CA PHE A 301 -15.86 -4.01 17.96
C PHE A 301 -15.95 -2.83 18.93
N GLY A 302 -16.87 -2.91 19.90
CA GLY A 302 -16.98 -1.93 20.99
C GLY A 302 -15.84 -2.00 22.02
N SER A 303 -15.00 -3.04 21.99
CA SER A 303 -13.80 -3.13 22.84
C SER A 303 -12.70 -3.96 22.18
N ALA A 304 -11.45 -3.71 22.57
CA ALA A 304 -10.29 -4.48 22.12
C ALA A 304 -10.38 -5.96 22.53
N LYS A 305 -10.99 -6.26 23.71
CA LYS A 305 -11.23 -7.63 24.18
C LYS A 305 -12.05 -8.44 23.17
N ARG A 306 -13.17 -7.90 22.67
CA ARG A 306 -14.01 -8.56 21.65
C ARG A 306 -13.28 -8.77 20.32
N ALA A 307 -12.36 -7.89 19.95
CA ALA A 307 -11.52 -8.07 18.77
C ALA A 307 -10.47 -9.19 18.96
N ALA A 308 -9.87 -9.30 20.15
CA ALA A 308 -8.96 -10.38 20.50
C ALA A 308 -9.68 -11.74 20.57
N GLU A 309 -10.89 -11.79 21.13
CA GLU A 309 -11.75 -12.98 21.14
C GLU A 309 -12.04 -13.48 19.71
N LEU A 310 -12.39 -12.59 18.76
CA LEU A 310 -12.54 -13.00 17.35
C LEU A 310 -11.22 -13.50 16.75
N LYS A 311 -10.10 -12.80 17.00
CA LYS A 311 -8.78 -13.21 16.47
C LYS A 311 -8.44 -14.64 16.90
N LEU A 312 -8.60 -14.95 18.19
CA LEU A 312 -8.37 -16.30 18.73
C LEU A 312 -9.32 -17.33 18.10
N PHE A 313 -10.63 -17.03 18.01
CA PHE A 313 -11.61 -17.93 17.38
C PHE A 313 -11.28 -18.24 15.91
N LEU A 314 -10.79 -17.26 15.15
CA LEU A 314 -10.46 -17.41 13.72
C LEU A 314 -9.09 -18.07 13.46
N GLU A 315 -8.22 -18.16 14.45
CA GLU A 315 -6.88 -18.76 14.35
C GLU A 315 -6.77 -20.11 15.07
N ASP A 316 -7.78 -20.50 15.86
CA ASP A 316 -7.97 -21.83 16.42
C ASP A 316 -8.25 -22.87 15.29
N PRO A 317 -7.39 -23.91 15.14
CA PRO A 317 -7.58 -24.96 14.13
C PRO A 317 -8.93 -25.69 14.21
N LEU A 318 -9.54 -25.81 15.40
CA LEU A 318 -10.81 -26.52 15.58
C LEU A 318 -11.98 -25.78 14.90
N ASN A 319 -11.90 -24.45 14.78
CA ASN A 319 -12.93 -23.66 14.09
C ASN A 319 -12.68 -23.56 12.59
N PHE A 320 -11.44 -23.83 12.12
CA PHE A 320 -11.05 -23.66 10.72
C PHE A 320 -11.91 -24.48 9.76
N ASP A 321 -12.19 -25.75 10.06
CA ASP A 321 -13.01 -26.60 9.19
C ASP A 321 -14.46 -26.08 9.04
N THR A 322 -15.05 -25.56 10.12
CA THR A 322 -16.39 -24.95 10.07
C THR A 322 -16.38 -23.69 9.22
N LEU A 323 -15.36 -22.84 9.38
CA LEU A 323 -15.18 -21.61 8.59
C LEU A 323 -14.90 -21.93 7.11
N ALA A 324 -14.09 -22.95 6.83
CA ALA A 324 -13.80 -23.45 5.49
C ALA A 324 -15.04 -24.03 4.82
N VAL A 325 -15.85 -24.84 5.51
CA VAL A 325 -17.13 -25.35 4.99
C VAL A 325 -18.07 -24.19 4.60
N MET A 326 -18.20 -23.17 5.44
CA MET A 326 -19.06 -22.01 5.12
C MET A 326 -18.50 -21.16 3.96
N PHE A 327 -17.18 -20.95 3.88
CA PHE A 327 -16.55 -20.26 2.75
C PHE A 327 -16.70 -21.05 1.44
N ASN A 328 -16.38 -22.34 1.46
CA ASN A 328 -16.35 -23.21 0.28
C ASN A 328 -17.75 -23.42 -0.34
N LYS A 329 -18.83 -23.34 0.46
CA LYS A 329 -20.22 -23.33 -0.03
C LYS A 329 -20.51 -22.19 -1.01
N SER A 330 -19.80 -21.06 -0.91
CA SER A 330 -20.03 -19.90 -1.79
C SER A 330 -19.51 -20.08 -3.22
N SER A 331 -18.63 -21.04 -3.50
CA SER A 331 -18.02 -21.19 -4.82
C SER A 331 -17.52 -22.61 -5.10
N ARG A 332 -17.86 -23.13 -6.29
CA ARG A 332 -17.36 -24.41 -6.80
C ARG A 332 -15.82 -24.48 -6.80
N PHE A 333 -15.13 -23.36 -7.01
CA PHE A 333 -13.67 -23.25 -7.06
C PHE A 333 -13.04 -22.67 -5.78
N GLY A 334 -13.80 -21.93 -4.97
CA GLY A 334 -13.28 -21.30 -3.75
C GLY A 334 -12.91 -22.33 -2.69
N ARG A 335 -11.63 -22.40 -2.31
CA ARG A 335 -11.12 -23.25 -1.22
C ARG A 335 -10.33 -22.41 -0.23
N LEU A 336 -10.84 -22.26 0.98
CA LEU A 336 -10.16 -21.53 2.06
C LEU A 336 -8.85 -22.25 2.43
N GLN A 337 -7.71 -21.58 2.27
CA GLN A 337 -6.38 -22.15 2.52
C GLN A 337 -5.82 -21.80 3.91
N SER A 338 -6.10 -20.58 4.39
CA SER A 338 -5.59 -20.06 5.67
C SER A 338 -6.31 -18.76 6.01
N ILE A 339 -6.66 -18.55 7.27
CA ILE A 339 -7.04 -17.25 7.81
C ILE A 339 -5.80 -16.61 8.44
N ARG A 340 -5.68 -15.28 8.41
CA ARG A 340 -4.67 -14.50 9.12
C ARG A 340 -5.31 -13.24 9.70
N CYS A 341 -5.32 -13.09 11.01
CA CYS A 341 -5.91 -11.92 11.67
C CYS A 341 -4.81 -10.93 12.08
N ALA A 342 -4.42 -10.08 11.13
CA ALA A 342 -3.45 -9.01 11.36
C ALA A 342 -4.11 -7.78 11.99
N ILE A 343 -3.58 -7.31 13.12
CA ILE A 343 -3.93 -6.01 13.71
C ILE A 343 -3.04 -4.95 13.04
N ALA A 344 -3.53 -4.40 11.93
CA ALA A 344 -2.92 -3.37 11.08
C ALA A 344 -1.51 -3.71 10.52
N GLY A 345 -1.45 -4.05 9.24
CA GLY A 345 -0.21 -4.24 8.48
C GLY A 345 -0.44 -4.06 6.97
N LYS A 346 0.63 -4.01 6.17
CA LYS A 346 0.56 -3.71 4.73
C LYS A 346 1.31 -4.76 3.90
N GLU A 347 0.65 -5.89 3.64
CA GLU A 347 1.13 -6.91 2.69
C GLU A 347 0.88 -6.47 1.23
N SER A 348 1.69 -6.96 0.28
CA SER A 348 1.51 -6.76 -1.16
C SER A 348 1.37 -8.11 -1.87
N LEU A 349 0.44 -8.21 -2.83
CA LEU A 349 0.11 -9.45 -3.53
C LEU A 349 -0.06 -9.20 -5.04
N HIS A 350 0.70 -9.92 -5.86
CA HIS A 350 0.50 -9.98 -7.31
C HIS A 350 -0.78 -10.77 -7.64
N LYS A 351 -1.59 -10.26 -8.57
CA LYS A 351 -2.91 -10.79 -8.90
C LYS A 351 -3.06 -10.91 -10.42
N VAL A 352 -3.29 -12.13 -10.90
CA VAL A 352 -3.56 -12.44 -12.31
C VAL A 352 -4.70 -13.45 -12.44
N GLY A 353 -5.29 -13.57 -13.62
CA GLY A 353 -6.35 -14.53 -13.92
C GLY A 353 -6.66 -14.55 -15.42
N THR A 354 -7.18 -15.69 -15.90
CA THR A 354 -7.44 -15.94 -17.34
C THR A 354 -8.93 -16.07 -17.68
N VAL A 355 -9.81 -15.82 -16.71
CA VAL A 355 -11.28 -15.96 -16.79
C VAL A 355 -11.94 -14.82 -16.03
N GLY A 356 -13.02 -14.26 -16.59
CA GLY A 356 -13.84 -13.23 -15.96
C GLY A 356 -13.32 -11.80 -16.17
N GLY A 357 -14.21 -10.83 -15.97
CA GLY A 357 -13.95 -9.41 -16.25
C GLY A 357 -13.45 -9.19 -17.68
N GLY A 358 -12.52 -8.26 -17.84
CA GLY A 358 -11.95 -7.86 -19.14
C GLY A 358 -11.19 -8.96 -19.91
N THR A 359 -10.95 -10.14 -19.33
CA THR A 359 -10.31 -11.28 -20.07
C THR A 359 -11.18 -11.84 -21.19
N GLN A 360 -12.48 -11.52 -21.18
CA GLN A 360 -13.46 -11.96 -22.18
C GLN A 360 -13.49 -11.07 -23.42
N LEU A 361 -13.06 -9.82 -23.30
CA LEU A 361 -13.07 -8.81 -24.38
C LEU A 361 -12.09 -9.20 -25.49
N ALA A 362 -12.46 -8.97 -26.75
CA ALA A 362 -11.80 -9.57 -27.91
C ALA A 362 -10.27 -9.31 -27.97
N SER A 363 -9.82 -8.08 -27.73
CA SER A 363 -8.40 -7.70 -27.79
C SER A 363 -7.57 -8.36 -26.68
N GLN A 364 -8.12 -8.40 -25.46
CA GLN A 364 -7.51 -9.04 -24.30
C GLN A 364 -7.49 -10.56 -24.46
N ALA A 365 -8.58 -11.15 -24.97
CA ALA A 365 -8.67 -12.57 -25.28
C ALA A 365 -7.66 -12.96 -26.38
N ALA A 366 -7.44 -12.13 -27.41
CA ALA A 366 -6.42 -12.34 -28.42
C ALA A 366 -4.99 -12.36 -27.83
N CYS A 367 -4.69 -11.45 -26.89
CA CYS A 367 -3.42 -11.44 -26.16
C CYS A 367 -3.22 -12.71 -25.31
N LEU A 368 -4.29 -13.21 -24.66
CA LEU A 368 -4.24 -14.46 -23.89
C LEU A 368 -4.17 -15.71 -24.80
N ASN A 369 -4.74 -15.66 -26.00
CA ASN A 369 -4.63 -16.72 -27.01
C ASN A 369 -3.19 -16.83 -27.54
N LEU A 370 -2.52 -15.70 -27.80
CA LEU A 370 -1.11 -15.65 -28.23
C LEU A 370 -0.16 -16.32 -27.20
N LEU A 371 -0.50 -16.23 -25.92
CA LEU A 371 0.21 -16.89 -24.82
C LEU A 371 -0.26 -18.32 -24.53
N GLY A 372 -1.27 -18.83 -25.22
CA GLY A 372 -1.83 -20.18 -25.01
C GLY A 372 -2.66 -20.37 -23.73
N VAL A 373 -2.94 -19.30 -22.97
CA VAL A 373 -3.51 -19.37 -21.60
C VAL A 373 -4.94 -18.84 -21.48
N LYS A 374 -5.63 -18.55 -22.61
CA LYS A 374 -6.99 -17.99 -22.58
C LYS A 374 -8.01 -18.93 -21.97
N GLY A 375 -8.82 -18.43 -21.03
CA GLY A 375 -9.91 -19.16 -20.42
C GLY A 375 -9.48 -20.13 -19.32
N ALA A 376 -10.40 -21.03 -18.96
CA ALA A 376 -10.14 -22.13 -18.03
C ALA A 376 -9.54 -23.32 -18.78
N SER A 377 -8.51 -23.94 -18.20
CA SER A 377 -8.06 -25.27 -18.63
C SER A 377 -9.14 -26.31 -18.35
N LYS A 378 -9.22 -27.33 -19.21
CA LYS A 378 -10.13 -28.46 -19.07
C LYS A 378 -9.58 -29.54 -18.13
N ASP A 379 -8.26 -29.66 -18.08
CA ASP A 379 -7.56 -30.79 -17.47
C ASP A 379 -7.24 -30.53 -15.99
N GLU A 380 -6.79 -29.32 -15.67
CA GLU A 380 -6.51 -28.91 -14.28
C GLU A 380 -6.94 -27.45 -14.05
N PRO A 381 -7.99 -27.18 -13.25
CA PRO A 381 -8.42 -25.83 -12.93
C PRO A 381 -7.29 -24.96 -12.37
N GLY A 382 -7.15 -23.74 -12.89
CA GLY A 382 -6.11 -22.79 -12.50
C GLY A 382 -4.77 -22.92 -13.21
N SER A 383 -4.49 -24.01 -13.95
CA SER A 383 -3.22 -24.20 -14.67
C SER A 383 -2.89 -23.04 -15.62
N ASN A 384 -3.83 -22.62 -16.48
CA ASN A 384 -3.68 -21.45 -17.35
C ASN A 384 -3.28 -20.16 -16.59
N ALA A 385 -3.87 -19.91 -15.41
CA ALA A 385 -3.57 -18.73 -14.61
C ALA A 385 -2.18 -18.82 -13.94
N ARG A 386 -1.76 -20.01 -13.54
CA ARG A 386 -0.41 -20.28 -13.02
C ARG A 386 0.66 -20.14 -14.11
N VAL A 387 0.39 -20.59 -15.34
CA VAL A 387 1.27 -20.36 -16.50
C VAL A 387 1.34 -18.87 -16.86
N LEU A 388 0.22 -18.14 -16.85
CA LEU A 388 0.23 -16.68 -17.02
C LEU A 388 1.09 -15.99 -15.94
N ALA A 389 1.01 -16.44 -14.68
CA ALA A 389 1.82 -15.91 -13.59
C ALA A 389 3.32 -16.12 -13.82
N THR A 390 3.76 -17.29 -14.30
CA THR A 390 5.18 -17.52 -14.62
C THR A 390 5.64 -16.70 -15.82
N ILE A 391 4.83 -16.58 -16.88
CA ILE A 391 5.13 -15.71 -18.05
C ILE A 391 5.32 -14.26 -17.60
N VAL A 392 4.44 -13.73 -16.75
CA VAL A 392 4.57 -12.37 -16.20
C VAL A 392 5.86 -12.24 -15.38
N ALA A 393 6.18 -13.20 -14.51
CA ALA A 393 7.42 -13.17 -13.72
C ALA A 393 8.70 -13.21 -14.59
N GLY A 394 8.73 -14.06 -15.63
CA GLY A 394 9.81 -14.10 -16.61
C GLY A 394 9.93 -12.83 -17.44
N SER A 395 8.81 -12.17 -17.74
CA SER A 395 8.77 -10.88 -18.45
C SER A 395 9.28 -9.73 -17.59
N VAL A 396 9.00 -9.74 -16.28
CA VAL A 396 9.58 -8.81 -15.31
C VAL A 396 11.09 -9.03 -15.20
N LEU A 397 11.55 -10.28 -15.07
CA LEU A 397 12.98 -10.62 -15.06
C LEU A 397 13.70 -10.10 -16.32
N ALA A 398 13.10 -10.24 -17.50
CA ALA A 398 13.62 -9.68 -18.74
C ALA A 398 13.73 -8.14 -18.69
N GLY A 399 12.67 -7.46 -18.23
CA GLY A 399 12.67 -6.00 -18.05
C GLY A 399 13.77 -5.52 -17.11
N GLU A 400 13.88 -6.13 -15.92
CA GLU A 400 14.88 -5.80 -14.90
C GLU A 400 16.32 -6.04 -15.39
N LEU A 401 16.60 -7.17 -16.04
CA LEU A 401 17.93 -7.46 -16.61
C LEU A 401 18.37 -6.38 -17.60
N SER A 402 17.47 -5.94 -18.48
CA SER A 402 17.77 -4.87 -19.44
C SER A 402 17.90 -3.50 -18.77
N LEU A 403 17.02 -3.17 -17.82
CA LEU A 403 17.05 -1.91 -17.07
C LEU A 403 18.31 -1.76 -16.23
N MET A 404 18.67 -2.77 -15.43
CA MET A 404 19.89 -2.79 -14.63
C MET A 404 21.15 -2.73 -15.50
N SER A 405 21.18 -3.42 -16.64
CA SER A 405 22.25 -3.31 -17.63
C SER A 405 22.38 -1.87 -18.19
N ALA A 406 21.25 -1.23 -18.52
CA ALA A 406 21.23 0.14 -19.02
C ALA A 406 21.62 1.20 -17.96
N ILE A 407 21.36 0.95 -16.68
CA ILE A 407 21.80 1.78 -15.56
C ILE A 407 23.31 1.60 -15.34
N ALA A 408 23.78 0.36 -15.20
CA ALA A 408 25.20 0.06 -14.97
C ALA A 408 26.12 0.56 -16.10
N ALA A 409 25.64 0.57 -17.34
CA ALA A 409 26.36 1.10 -18.50
C ALA A 409 26.16 2.63 -18.74
N GLY A 410 25.41 3.34 -17.89
CA GLY A 410 25.12 4.77 -18.07
C GLY A 410 24.31 5.11 -19.33
N GLN A 411 23.56 4.15 -19.88
CA GLN A 411 22.84 4.26 -21.16
C GLN A 411 21.40 4.75 -21.00
N LEU A 412 20.78 4.59 -19.82
CA LEU A 412 19.35 4.81 -19.58
C LEU A 412 18.80 6.12 -20.19
N VAL A 413 19.43 7.26 -19.88
CA VAL A 413 19.02 8.58 -20.39
C VAL A 413 19.10 8.66 -21.91
N LYS A 414 20.15 8.08 -22.52
CA LYS A 414 20.34 8.09 -23.99
C LYS A 414 19.26 7.26 -24.69
N SER A 415 18.84 6.13 -24.12
CA SER A 415 17.69 5.37 -24.62
C SER A 415 16.37 6.14 -24.52
N HIS A 416 16.05 6.72 -23.36
CA HIS A 416 14.79 7.47 -23.19
C HIS A 416 14.72 8.71 -24.09
N MET A 417 15.83 9.43 -24.29
CA MET A 417 15.88 10.55 -25.25
C MET A 417 15.69 10.10 -26.71
N LYS A 418 16.04 8.86 -27.07
CA LYS A 418 15.90 8.34 -28.44
C LYS A 418 14.51 7.78 -28.76
N TYR A 419 13.87 7.06 -27.83
CA TYR A 419 12.60 6.35 -28.10
C TYR A 419 11.41 6.77 -27.23
N ASN A 420 11.64 7.54 -26.15
CA ASN A 420 10.59 8.05 -25.25
C ASN A 420 10.45 9.59 -25.32
N ARG A 421 11.13 10.23 -26.29
CA ARG A 421 10.85 11.60 -26.73
C ARG A 421 10.74 11.63 -28.25
N SER A 422 9.74 12.34 -28.74
CA SER A 422 9.50 12.54 -30.16
C SER A 422 10.64 13.35 -30.79
N THR A 423 11.32 12.77 -31.78
CA THR A 423 12.23 13.51 -32.66
C THR A 423 11.48 14.27 -33.76
N ARG A 424 10.17 14.02 -33.94
CA ARG A 424 9.33 14.63 -34.99
C ARG A 424 8.94 16.08 -34.70
N ASP A 425 8.88 16.49 -33.44
CA ASP A 425 8.51 17.86 -33.08
C ASP A 425 9.67 18.85 -33.33
N MET A 426 10.92 18.41 -33.12
CA MET A 426 12.11 19.21 -33.41
C MET A 426 12.22 19.61 -34.89
N SER A 427 11.80 18.74 -35.81
CA SER A 427 11.78 19.06 -37.25
C SER A 427 10.72 20.08 -37.67
N LYS A 428 9.73 20.41 -36.82
CA LYS A 428 8.74 21.46 -37.11
C LYS A 428 9.14 22.83 -36.57
N LEU A 429 9.83 22.90 -35.42
CA LEU A 429 10.37 24.16 -34.90
C LEU A 429 11.58 24.67 -35.71
N ALA A 430 12.21 23.81 -36.52
CA ALA A 430 13.30 24.20 -37.42
C ALA A 430 12.81 24.74 -38.79
N SER A 431 11.51 24.94 -38.97
CA SER A 431 10.88 25.36 -40.23
C SER A 431 9.68 26.29 -39.99
N SER A 432 9.86 27.28 -39.12
CA SER A 432 8.89 28.36 -38.81
C SER A 432 9.66 29.66 -38.58
#